data_AF-A0A957LZY5-F1
#
_entry.id   AF-A0A957LZY5-F1
#
_cell.length_a   1.000
_cell.length_b   1.000
_cell.length_c   1.000
_cell.angle_alpha   90.00
_cell.angle_beta   90.00
_cell.angle_gamma   90.00
#
_symmetry.space_group_name_H-M   'P 1'
#
loop_
_entity.id
_entity.type
_entity.pdbx_description
1 polymer ?
#
loop_
_entity_poly.entity_id
_entity_poly.type
_entity_poly.pdbx_seq_one_letter_code
_entity_poly.pdbx_strand_id
1 'polypeptide(L)'
;MELTELDEWAEDFEAFHSRFAPLFGRSEGRTQSGKYLHGLLSPIERKNGWQLAEAIGDATPDATQRLLYSTKWDADAARDELQRFVTEVFGDPEGIGVVDETGFLKKGTKSAGVQRQYSGTAGKTENYQIGVFLTYATEQGHTFLDRRLYLPESWCDDLQRRKEAKIPDEFPMGGST
;
A
#
# COMPACT_ATOMS: atom_id res chain seq x y z
N MET A 1 16.44 14.49 20.20
CA MET A 1 17.05 13.57 19.24
C MET A 1 18.38 14.18 18.89
N GLU A 2 19.44 13.49 19.27
CA GLU A 2 20.81 13.93 19.00
C GLU A 2 21.11 13.78 17.50
N LEU A 3 22.07 14.54 16.97
CA LEU A 3 22.40 14.50 15.53
C LEU A 3 22.85 13.10 15.07
N THR A 4 23.54 12.35 15.94
CA THR A 4 23.98 10.99 15.63
C THR A 4 22.83 9.99 15.50
N GLU A 5 21.78 10.16 16.32
CA GLU A 5 20.57 9.32 16.30
C GLU A 5 19.76 9.56 15.02
N LEU A 6 19.77 10.81 14.52
CA LEU A 6 19.20 11.17 13.22
C LEU A 6 19.93 10.54 12.04
N ASP A 7 21.26 10.53 12.08
CA ASP A 7 22.08 9.93 11.03
C ASP A 7 21.87 8.41 10.98
N GLU A 8 21.83 7.74 12.13
CA GLU A 8 21.50 6.30 12.23
C GLU A 8 20.13 5.99 11.62
N TRP A 9 19.10 6.79 11.92
CA TRP A 9 17.76 6.58 11.35
C TRP A 9 17.70 6.81 9.85
N ALA A 10 18.49 7.76 9.34
CA ALA A 10 18.59 8.00 7.91
C ALA A 10 19.25 6.81 7.20
N GLU A 11 20.34 6.27 7.77
CA GLU A 11 21.02 5.08 7.26
C GLU A 11 20.11 3.84 7.30
N ASP A 12 19.39 3.62 8.40
CA ASP A 12 18.42 2.52 8.53
C ASP A 12 17.29 2.62 7.51
N PHE A 13 16.76 3.84 7.30
CA PHE A 13 15.74 4.08 6.29
C PHE A 13 16.25 3.80 4.88
N GLU A 14 17.46 4.26 4.54
CA GLU A 14 18.08 3.99 3.25
C GLU A 14 18.35 2.50 3.05
N ALA A 15 18.87 1.81 4.07
CA ALA A 15 19.08 0.37 4.05
C ALA A 15 17.77 -0.39 3.84
N PHE A 16 16.72 -0.04 4.56
CA PHE A 16 15.39 -0.61 4.37
C PHE A 16 14.85 -0.37 2.95
N HIS A 17 14.86 0.87 2.47
CA HIS A 17 14.35 1.21 1.14
C HIS A 17 15.15 0.53 0.01
N SER A 18 16.46 0.36 0.20
CA SER A 18 17.36 -0.25 -0.79
C SER A 18 16.91 -1.67 -1.20
N ARG A 19 16.26 -2.41 -0.28
CA ARG A 19 15.69 -3.74 -0.53
C ARG A 19 14.61 -3.72 -1.63
N PHE A 20 13.84 -2.64 -1.69
CA PHE A 20 12.72 -2.45 -2.63
C PHE A 20 13.13 -1.70 -3.89
N ALA A 21 14.23 -0.94 -3.86
CA ALA A 21 14.69 -0.13 -4.98
C ALA A 21 14.78 -0.89 -6.33
N PRO A 22 15.25 -2.16 -6.41
CA PRO A 22 15.28 -2.91 -7.66
C PRO A 22 13.90 -3.05 -8.35
N LEU A 23 12.79 -2.98 -7.60
CA LEU A 23 11.44 -3.19 -8.10
C LEU A 23 10.90 -2.03 -8.96
N PHE A 24 11.51 -0.85 -8.88
CA PHE A 24 11.03 0.36 -9.57
C PHE A 24 11.63 0.58 -10.96
N GLY A 25 12.37 -0.39 -11.50
CA GLY A 25 12.88 -0.36 -12.87
C GLY A 25 13.91 0.75 -13.09
N ARG A 26 13.50 1.92 -13.56
CA ARG A 26 14.36 3.07 -13.88
C ARG A 26 14.83 3.83 -12.64
N SER A 27 16.02 4.43 -12.70
CA SER A 27 16.61 5.17 -11.58
C SER A 27 15.70 6.28 -11.05
N GLU A 28 15.01 7.02 -11.92
CA GLU A 28 14.09 8.09 -11.49
C GLU A 28 12.92 7.55 -10.66
N GLY A 29 12.37 6.40 -11.04
CA GLY A 29 11.32 5.72 -10.27
C GLY A 29 11.81 5.25 -8.90
N ARG A 30 13.05 4.73 -8.84
CA ARG A 30 13.70 4.32 -7.59
C ARG A 30 13.87 5.49 -6.64
N THR A 31 14.51 6.57 -7.10
CA THR A 31 14.72 7.79 -6.31
C THR A 31 13.39 8.37 -5.84
N GLN A 32 12.40 8.47 -6.73
CA GLN A 32 11.11 9.04 -6.38
C GLN A 32 10.34 8.18 -5.37
N SER A 33 10.47 6.85 -5.42
CA SER A 33 9.82 5.96 -4.45
C SER A 33 10.34 6.17 -3.02
N GLY A 34 11.65 6.39 -2.84
CA GLY A 34 12.24 6.68 -1.55
C GLY A 34 11.80 8.03 -1.02
N LYS A 35 11.84 9.07 -1.86
CA LYS A 35 11.30 10.39 -1.53
C LYS A 35 9.83 10.31 -1.13
N TYR A 36 9.01 9.59 -1.90
CA TYR A 36 7.59 9.42 -1.62
C TYR A 36 7.34 8.76 -0.27
N LEU A 37 8.08 7.69 0.06
CA LEU A 37 7.99 7.02 1.36
C LEU A 37 8.37 7.96 2.52
N HIS A 38 9.46 8.73 2.37
CA HIS A 38 9.84 9.76 3.33
C HIS A 38 8.73 10.82 3.50
N GLY A 39 8.12 11.25 2.40
CA GLY A 39 6.97 12.15 2.40
C GLY A 39 5.75 11.58 3.13
N LEU A 40 5.49 10.27 3.05
CA LEU A 40 4.42 9.62 3.80
C LEU A 40 4.67 9.64 5.31
N LEU A 41 5.92 9.43 5.75
CA LEU A 41 6.32 9.44 7.17
C LEU A 41 6.39 10.84 7.79
N SER A 42 6.48 11.88 6.96
CA SER A 42 6.53 13.28 7.41
C SER A 42 5.23 13.74 8.11
N PRO A 43 5.24 14.86 8.86
CA PRO A 43 4.06 15.37 9.58
C PRO A 43 3.01 16.06 8.70
N ILE A 44 3.09 15.97 7.35
CA ILE A 44 2.09 16.58 6.47
C ILE A 44 0.71 15.96 6.73
N GLU A 45 -0.27 16.80 7.07
CA GLU A 45 -1.63 16.37 7.41
C GLU A 45 -2.37 15.74 6.21
N ARG A 46 -2.21 16.33 5.02
CA ARG A 46 -2.89 15.87 3.79
C ARG A 46 -1.90 15.29 2.78
N LYS A 47 -1.97 13.98 2.60
CA LYS A 47 -1.08 13.20 1.71
C LYS A 47 -1.60 13.17 0.26
N ASN A 48 -1.79 14.33 -0.37
CA ASN A 48 -2.04 14.39 -1.82
C ASN A 48 -0.74 14.64 -2.59
N GLY A 49 -0.77 14.42 -3.91
CA GLY A 49 0.43 14.49 -4.75
C GLY A 49 1.12 15.85 -4.76
N TRP A 50 0.38 16.95 -4.55
CA TRP A 50 0.96 18.29 -4.48
C TRP A 50 1.68 18.52 -3.16
N GLN A 51 0.98 18.29 -2.04
CA GLN A 51 1.53 18.53 -0.71
C GLN A 51 2.70 17.58 -0.40
N LEU A 52 2.64 16.34 -0.91
CA LEU A 52 3.76 15.42 -0.83
C LEU A 52 4.97 15.90 -1.64
N ALA A 53 4.75 16.35 -2.88
CA ALA A 53 5.81 16.86 -3.74
C ALA A 53 6.52 18.08 -3.12
N GLU A 54 5.76 19.05 -2.59
CA GLU A 54 6.34 20.21 -1.91
C GLU A 54 7.19 19.80 -0.71
N ALA A 55 6.70 18.88 0.12
CA ALA A 55 7.40 18.49 1.34
C ALA A 55 8.65 17.64 1.10
N ILE A 56 8.74 16.94 -0.04
CA ILE A 56 9.94 16.18 -0.45
C ILE A 56 10.87 16.99 -1.35
N GLY A 57 10.59 18.30 -1.50
CA GLY A 57 11.43 19.27 -2.22
C GLY A 57 11.33 19.21 -3.74
N ASP A 58 10.27 18.63 -4.29
CA ASP A 58 10.04 18.64 -5.74
C ASP A 58 9.44 19.99 -6.18
N ALA A 59 9.88 20.49 -7.34
CA ALA A 59 9.40 21.76 -7.89
C ALA A 59 7.95 21.70 -8.41
N THR A 60 7.50 20.52 -8.85
CA THR A 60 6.16 20.27 -9.39
C THR A 60 5.67 18.89 -8.90
N PRO A 61 4.35 18.63 -8.90
CA PRO A 61 3.82 17.32 -8.50
C PRO A 61 4.11 16.20 -9.51
N ASP A 62 4.72 16.52 -10.66
CA ASP A 62 4.78 15.62 -11.82
C ASP A 62 5.55 14.33 -11.51
N ALA A 63 6.64 14.40 -10.75
CA ALA A 63 7.42 13.22 -10.38
C ALA A 63 6.61 12.29 -9.47
N THR A 64 5.96 12.85 -8.45
CA THR A 64 5.07 12.10 -7.55
C THR A 64 3.86 11.52 -8.28
N GLN A 65 3.23 12.27 -9.18
CA GLN A 65 2.13 11.77 -10.01
C GLN A 65 2.59 10.67 -10.97
N ARG A 66 3.75 10.84 -11.60
CA ARG A 66 4.34 9.81 -12.48
C ARG A 66 4.59 8.51 -11.72
N LEU A 67 5.14 8.59 -10.51
CA LEU A 67 5.32 7.44 -9.61
C LEU A 67 3.99 6.71 -9.37
N LEU A 68 2.94 7.44 -9.01
CA LEU A 68 1.65 6.85 -8.63
C LEU A 68 0.83 6.31 -9.81
N TYR A 69 0.92 6.93 -10.99
CA TYR A 69 0.04 6.61 -12.11
C TYR A 69 0.69 5.80 -13.24
N SER A 70 2.01 5.84 -13.36
CA SER A 70 2.67 5.34 -14.59
C SER A 70 3.97 4.57 -14.37
N THR A 71 4.66 4.76 -13.25
CA THR A 71 5.84 3.96 -12.93
C THR A 71 5.41 2.50 -12.79
N LYS A 72 6.06 1.62 -13.56
CA LYS A 72 5.86 0.19 -13.46
C LYS A 72 6.71 -0.33 -12.30
N TRP A 73 6.07 -0.92 -11.32
CA TRP A 73 6.70 -1.63 -10.21
C TRP A 73 5.84 -2.83 -9.85
N ASP A 74 6.46 -3.85 -9.27
CA ASP A 74 5.78 -5.07 -8.88
C ASP A 74 5.38 -5.00 -7.40
N ALA A 75 4.08 -4.83 -7.16
CA ALA A 75 3.56 -4.69 -5.81
C ALA A 75 3.50 -6.02 -5.05
N ASP A 76 3.43 -7.16 -5.76
CA ASP A 76 3.47 -8.49 -5.15
C ASP A 76 4.90 -8.82 -4.75
N ALA A 77 5.88 -8.55 -5.61
CA ALA A 77 7.29 -8.70 -5.27
C ALA A 77 7.71 -7.78 -4.10
N ALA A 78 7.14 -6.57 -4.00
CA ALA A 78 7.36 -5.70 -2.85
C ALA A 78 6.76 -6.29 -1.56
N ARG A 79 5.59 -6.92 -1.64
CA ARG A 79 4.99 -7.63 -0.51
C ARG A 79 5.83 -8.83 -0.09
N ASP A 80 6.33 -9.62 -1.04
CA ASP A 80 7.22 -10.76 -0.74
C ASP A 80 8.52 -10.29 -0.05
N GLU A 81 9.10 -9.18 -0.52
CA GLU A 81 10.28 -8.59 0.12
C GLU A 81 10.00 -8.07 1.53
N LEU A 82 8.82 -7.48 1.76
CA LEU A 82 8.38 -7.07 3.09
C LEU A 82 8.24 -8.28 4.03
N GLN A 83 7.62 -9.39 3.57
CA GLN A 83 7.49 -10.60 4.38
C GLN A 83 8.86 -11.21 4.72
N ARG A 84 9.82 -11.20 3.79
CA ARG A 84 11.21 -11.58 4.07
C ARG A 84 11.82 -10.71 5.15
N PHE A 85 11.76 -9.38 5.00
CA PHE A 85 12.26 -8.44 6.01
C PHE A 85 11.64 -8.68 7.40
N VAL A 86 10.31 -8.85 7.46
CA VAL A 86 9.62 -9.08 8.73
C VAL A 86 10.04 -10.39 9.37
N THR A 87 10.20 -11.47 8.59
CA THR A 87 10.68 -12.76 9.10
C THR A 87 12.12 -12.67 9.61
N GLU A 88 12.99 -11.97 8.88
CA GLU A 88 14.40 -11.81 9.23
C GLU A 88 14.61 -10.97 10.50
N VAL A 89 13.82 -9.89 10.66
CA VAL A 89 14.04 -8.89 11.72
C VAL A 89 13.13 -9.11 12.93
N PHE A 90 11.90 -9.57 12.72
CA PHE A 90 10.86 -9.66 13.75
C PHE A 90 10.26 -11.08 13.89
N GLY A 91 10.86 -12.08 13.23
CA GLY A 91 10.41 -13.47 13.30
C GLY A 91 10.38 -13.98 14.74
N ASP A 92 9.23 -14.47 15.16
CA ASP A 92 8.96 -14.93 16.53
C ASP A 92 8.14 -16.24 16.45
N PRO A 93 8.56 -17.32 17.11
CA PRO A 93 7.79 -18.57 17.17
C PRO A 93 6.35 -18.41 17.69
N GLU A 94 6.11 -17.40 18.54
CA GLU A 94 4.78 -17.10 19.11
C GLU A 94 4.05 -16.00 18.33
N GLY A 95 4.59 -15.57 17.19
CA GLY A 95 3.99 -14.53 16.36
C GLY A 95 2.64 -14.96 15.76
N ILE A 96 1.69 -14.03 15.76
CA ILE A 96 0.30 -14.27 15.32
C ILE A 96 0.02 -13.52 14.02
N GLY A 97 -0.53 -14.23 13.04
CA GLY A 97 -1.15 -13.62 11.86
C GLY A 97 -2.58 -13.21 12.15
N VAL A 98 -2.91 -11.94 11.91
CA VAL A 98 -4.26 -11.39 12.06
C VAL A 98 -4.80 -11.01 10.70
N VAL A 99 -5.96 -11.57 10.34
CA VAL A 99 -6.68 -11.23 9.11
C VAL A 99 -7.87 -10.36 9.48
N ASP A 100 -7.98 -9.20 8.85
CA ASP A 100 -9.08 -8.27 9.05
C ASP A 100 -9.48 -7.57 7.74
N GLU A 101 -10.76 -7.28 7.58
CA GLU A 101 -11.25 -6.45 6.49
C GLU A 101 -11.36 -4.97 6.89
N THR A 102 -10.92 -4.08 6.01
CA THR A 102 -11.10 -2.64 6.18
C THR A 102 -11.84 -2.04 5.00
N GLY A 103 -12.94 -1.36 5.30
CA GLY A 103 -13.74 -0.65 4.31
C GLY A 103 -13.31 0.80 4.12
N PHE A 104 -12.91 1.14 2.90
CA PHE A 104 -12.58 2.51 2.48
C PHE A 104 -13.80 3.18 1.87
N LEU A 105 -14.32 4.23 2.52
CA LEU A 105 -15.48 4.97 1.99
C LEU A 105 -15.12 5.66 0.68
N LYS A 106 -15.96 5.49 -0.34
CA LYS A 106 -15.80 6.12 -1.66
C LYS A 106 -17.05 6.89 -2.04
N LYS A 107 -16.88 7.98 -2.79
CA LYS A 107 -18.01 8.77 -3.33
C LYS A 107 -18.39 8.41 -4.77
N GLY A 108 -17.50 7.74 -5.53
CA GLY A 108 -17.74 7.36 -6.93
C GLY A 108 -17.82 5.84 -7.15
N THR A 109 -18.01 5.45 -8.40
CA THR A 109 -18.22 4.04 -8.82
C THR A 109 -17.03 3.42 -9.55
N LYS A 110 -15.97 4.21 -9.80
CA LYS A 110 -14.83 3.81 -10.63
C LYS A 110 -13.68 3.12 -9.86
N SER A 111 -13.67 3.16 -8.54
CA SER A 111 -12.66 2.41 -7.75
C SER A 111 -12.94 0.92 -7.82
N ALA A 112 -11.91 0.10 -8.10
CA ALA A 112 -12.04 -1.36 -8.18
C ALA A 112 -12.75 -1.95 -6.96
N GLY A 113 -13.75 -2.81 -7.16
CA GLY A 113 -14.51 -3.47 -6.09
C GLY A 113 -15.41 -2.55 -5.26
N VAL A 114 -15.58 -1.28 -5.64
CA VAL A 114 -16.48 -0.37 -4.92
C VAL A 114 -17.94 -0.70 -5.20
N GLN A 115 -18.73 -0.85 -4.15
CA GLN A 115 -20.18 -0.96 -4.21
C GLN A 115 -20.82 -0.50 -2.91
N ARG A 116 -22.15 -0.35 -2.92
CA ARG A 116 -22.94 -0.15 -1.70
C ARG A 116 -23.01 -1.48 -0.92
N GLN A 117 -22.28 -1.57 0.17
CA GLN A 117 -22.16 -2.78 1.00
C GLN A 117 -21.88 -2.41 2.46
N TYR A 118 -22.09 -3.37 3.36
CA TYR A 118 -21.73 -3.20 4.77
C TYR A 118 -20.21 -3.20 4.94
N SER A 119 -19.70 -2.36 5.84
CA SER A 119 -18.30 -2.36 6.28
C SER A 119 -18.26 -2.52 7.80
N GLY A 120 -17.58 -3.55 8.29
CA GLY A 120 -17.40 -3.80 9.73
C GLY A 120 -16.80 -2.60 10.44
N THR A 121 -15.76 -1.99 9.87
CA THR A 121 -15.07 -0.82 10.41
C THR A 121 -15.99 0.40 10.59
N ALA A 122 -17.02 0.55 9.75
CA ALA A 122 -17.92 1.70 9.78
C ALA A 122 -19.29 1.42 10.40
N GLY A 123 -19.63 0.15 10.66
CA GLY A 123 -20.89 -0.26 11.27
C GLY A 123 -22.14 0.03 10.43
N LYS A 124 -22.01 0.30 9.12
CA LYS A 124 -23.14 0.65 8.25
C LYS A 124 -22.91 0.31 6.79
N THR A 125 -24.01 0.27 6.04
CA THR A 125 -24.00 0.11 4.58
C THR A 125 -23.85 1.45 3.88
N GLU A 126 -22.71 1.62 3.20
CA GLU A 126 -22.45 2.74 2.30
C GLU A 126 -21.61 2.27 1.10
N ASN A 127 -21.21 3.19 0.23
CA ASN A 127 -20.37 2.88 -0.91
C ASN A 127 -18.90 2.67 -0.47
N TYR A 128 -18.53 1.41 -0.23
CA TYR A 128 -17.22 1.00 0.27
C TYR A 128 -16.44 0.20 -0.78
N GLN A 129 -15.13 0.40 -0.77
CA GLN A 129 -14.13 -0.52 -1.32
C GLN A 129 -13.55 -1.29 -0.13
N ILE A 130 -13.51 -2.62 -0.18
CA ILE A 130 -13.05 -3.45 0.94
C ILE A 130 -11.68 -4.04 0.61
N GLY A 131 -10.69 -3.79 1.46
CA GLY A 131 -9.41 -4.50 1.46
C GLY A 131 -9.40 -5.54 2.57
N VAL A 132 -8.81 -6.71 2.29
CA VAL A 132 -8.51 -7.74 3.28
C VAL A 132 -7.01 -7.68 3.55
N PHE A 133 -6.64 -7.60 4.82
CA PHE A 133 -5.28 -7.32 5.24
C PHE A 133 -4.80 -8.42 6.18
N LEU A 134 -3.56 -8.88 5.96
CA LEU A 134 -2.84 -9.74 6.87
C LEU A 134 -1.79 -8.90 7.59
N THR A 135 -1.89 -8.85 8.91
CA THR A 135 -0.90 -8.24 9.79
C THR A 135 -0.25 -9.31 10.67
N TYR A 136 0.97 -9.03 11.12
CA TYR A 136 1.74 -9.86 12.02
C TYR A 136 1.85 -9.14 13.35
N ALA A 137 1.60 -9.84 14.45
CA ALA A 137 1.69 -9.30 15.80
C ALA A 137 2.51 -10.21 16.70
N THR A 138 3.36 -9.60 17.52
CA THR A 138 4.13 -10.23 18.59
C THR A 138 4.00 -9.39 19.86
N GLU A 139 4.59 -9.83 20.97
CA GLU A 139 4.66 -9.00 22.18
C GLU A 139 5.44 -7.69 21.96
N GLN A 140 6.30 -7.62 20.93
CA GLN A 140 7.14 -6.46 20.65
C GLN A 140 6.47 -5.43 19.74
N GLY A 141 5.38 -5.79 19.05
CA GLY A 141 4.68 -4.87 18.16
C GLY A 141 3.86 -5.57 17.08
N HIS A 142 3.47 -4.80 16.07
CA HIS A 142 2.73 -5.32 14.91
C HIS A 142 3.19 -4.67 13.61
N THR A 143 3.08 -5.40 12.51
CA THR A 143 3.45 -4.93 11.18
C THR A 143 2.58 -5.55 10.10
N PHE A 144 2.66 -5.01 8.90
CA PHE A 144 1.88 -5.43 7.75
C PHE A 144 2.57 -6.58 7.00
N LEU A 145 1.81 -7.59 6.56
CA LEU A 145 2.35 -8.70 5.76
C LEU A 145 1.75 -8.79 4.35
N ASP A 146 0.44 -8.60 4.20
CA ASP A 146 -0.21 -8.81 2.90
C ASP A 146 -1.53 -8.04 2.75
N ARG A 147 -1.90 -7.77 1.50
CA ARG A 147 -3.17 -7.15 1.10
C ARG A 147 -3.81 -7.91 -0.03
N ARG A 148 -5.13 -8.04 0.04
CA ARG A 148 -5.98 -8.32 -1.12
C ARG A 148 -7.14 -7.36 -1.20
N LEU A 149 -7.65 -7.16 -2.41
CA LEU A 149 -8.88 -6.43 -2.64
C LEU A 149 -10.04 -7.42 -2.64
N TYR A 150 -11.10 -7.18 -1.88
CA TYR A 150 -12.33 -7.94 -2.04
C TYR A 150 -13.07 -7.45 -3.28
N LEU A 151 -13.31 -8.36 -4.23
CA LEU A 151 -14.10 -8.09 -5.43
C LEU A 151 -15.49 -8.72 -5.27
N PRO A 152 -16.55 -7.91 -5.11
CA PRO A 152 -17.89 -8.44 -4.94
C PRO A 152 -18.42 -9.05 -6.24
N GLU A 153 -19.40 -9.95 -6.11
CA GLU A 153 -20.03 -10.67 -7.25
C GLU A 153 -20.51 -9.73 -8.36
N SER A 154 -21.11 -8.58 -8.00
CA SER A 154 -21.55 -7.55 -8.96
C SER A 154 -20.44 -7.00 -9.86
N TRP A 155 -19.17 -7.10 -9.43
CA TRP A 155 -18.00 -6.75 -10.23
C TRP A 155 -17.44 -7.94 -11.00
N CYS A 156 -17.52 -9.15 -10.43
CA CYS A 156 -17.09 -10.37 -11.10
C CYS A 156 -17.81 -10.53 -12.44
N ASP A 157 -19.12 -10.28 -12.44
CA ASP A 157 -20.00 -10.46 -13.61
C ASP A 157 -19.91 -9.33 -14.66
N ASP A 158 -19.30 -8.19 -14.31
CA ASP A 158 -19.16 -7.03 -15.20
C ASP A 158 -17.74 -6.95 -15.80
N LEU A 159 -17.53 -7.69 -16.89
CA LEU A 159 -16.24 -7.75 -17.60
C LEU A 159 -15.79 -6.39 -18.12
N GLN A 160 -16.72 -5.53 -18.56
CA GLN A 160 -16.36 -4.20 -19.05
C GLN A 160 -15.81 -3.34 -17.92
N ARG A 161 -16.48 -3.34 -16.76
CA ARG A 161 -16.04 -2.60 -15.58
C ARG A 161 -14.72 -3.12 -15.03
N ARG A 162 -14.49 -4.45 -15.04
CA ARG A 162 -13.19 -5.06 -14.69
C ARG A 162 -12.08 -4.55 -15.60
N LYS A 163 -12.32 -4.56 -16.91
CA LYS A 163 -11.34 -4.09 -17.90
C LYS A 163 -11.02 -2.61 -17.75
N GLU A 164 -12.03 -1.76 -17.52
CA GLU A 164 -11.83 -0.33 -17.23
C GLU A 164 -10.99 -0.10 -15.97
N ALA A 165 -11.19 -0.91 -14.93
CA ALA A 165 -10.44 -0.85 -13.68
C ALA A 165 -9.10 -1.61 -13.72
N LYS A 166 -8.74 -2.21 -14.86
CA LYS A 166 -7.53 -3.03 -15.05
C LYS A 166 -7.41 -4.19 -14.08
N ILE A 167 -8.53 -4.82 -13.72
CA ILE A 167 -8.54 -6.03 -12.90
C ILE A 167 -8.07 -7.20 -13.78
N PRO A 168 -7.05 -7.98 -13.36
CA PRO A 168 -6.60 -9.16 -14.12
C PRO A 168 -7.73 -10.17 -14.36
N ASP A 169 -7.65 -10.89 -15.48
CA ASP A 169 -8.64 -11.92 -15.82
C ASP A 169 -8.60 -13.09 -14.84
N GLU A 170 -7.40 -13.43 -14.35
CA GLU A 170 -7.11 -14.49 -13.37
C GLU A 170 -7.60 -14.16 -11.94
N PHE A 171 -8.12 -12.95 -11.70
CA PHE A 171 -8.63 -12.57 -10.39
C PHE A 171 -9.79 -13.49 -9.98
N PRO A 172 -9.72 -14.16 -8.81
CA PRO A 172 -10.69 -15.18 -8.43
C PRO A 172 -12.10 -14.59 -8.29
N MET A 173 -13.07 -15.30 -8.88
CA MET A 173 -14.48 -14.92 -8.91
C MET A 173 -15.14 -15.36 -7.59
N GLY A 174 -15.65 -14.40 -6.82
CA GLY A 174 -16.58 -14.67 -5.71
C GLY A 174 -15.97 -15.47 -4.56
N GLY A 175 -15.10 -14.84 -3.76
CA GLY A 175 -14.69 -15.38 -2.47
C GLY A 175 -13.50 -14.63 -1.87
N SER A 176 -13.59 -14.29 -0.59
CA SER A 176 -12.41 -14.12 0.25
C SER A 176 -11.74 -15.50 0.36
N THR A 177 -10.63 -15.70 -0.34
CA THR A 177 -9.71 -16.82 -0.06
C THR A 177 -8.78 -16.42 1.07
#